data_AF-A0A150RW22-F1
#
_entry.id   AF-A0A150RW22-F1
#
_cell.length_a   1.000
_cell.length_b   1.000
_cell.length_c   1.000
_cell.angle_alpha   90.00
_cell.angle_beta   90.00
_cell.angle_gamma   90.00
#
_symmetry.space_group_name_H-M   'P 1'
#
loop_
_entity.id
_entity.type
_entity.pdbx_description
1 polymer ?
#
loop_
_entity_poly.entity_id
_entity_poly.type
_entity_poly.pdbx_seq_one_letter_code
_entity_poly.pdbx_strand_id
1 'polypeptide(L)' 'MIMSTASVSVPAPHDTDGAAVRRIDLPVEGMTCAACVRRIERALLATGGVSGAKVNLVTRTATVTFDPAAAS' A
#
# COMPACT_ATOMS: atom_id res chain seq x y z
N MET A 1 0.29 41.45 1.09
CA MET A 1 0.77 40.30 1.90
C MET A 1 -0.37 39.29 1.94
N ILE A 2 -0.73 38.65 0.83
CA ILE A 2 -0.18 37.42 0.22
C ILE A 2 0.03 36.25 1.20
N MET A 3 -0.73 35.17 0.90
CA MET A 3 -0.40 33.75 1.04
C MET A 3 -0.44 33.09 2.43
N SER A 4 -1.49 32.29 2.65
CA SER A 4 -1.35 30.82 2.77
C SER A 4 -2.69 30.18 3.13
N THR A 5 -3.58 30.06 2.14
CA THR A 5 -4.63 29.04 2.16
C THR A 5 -3.95 27.69 1.93
N ALA A 6 -3.68 26.97 3.01
CA ALA A 6 -3.13 25.63 2.96
C ALA A 6 -4.11 24.70 2.25
N SER A 7 -3.80 24.37 1.00
CA SER A 7 -4.48 23.33 0.24
C SER A 7 -4.11 21.97 0.83
N VAL A 8 -4.88 21.52 1.81
CA VAL A 8 -4.80 20.14 2.30
C VAL A 8 -5.21 19.24 1.15
N SER A 9 -4.23 18.56 0.56
CA SER A 9 -4.44 17.51 -0.43
C SER A 9 -4.96 16.29 0.32
N VAL A 10 -6.28 16.15 0.36
CA VAL A 10 -6.96 14.97 0.91
C VAL A 10 -6.75 13.82 -0.08
N PRO A 11 -6.08 12.72 0.29
CA PRO A 11 -5.97 11.54 -0.57
C PRO A 11 -7.37 10.91 -0.77
N ALA A 12 -7.67 10.55 -2.01
CA ALA A 12 -9.00 10.19 -2.50
C ALA A 12 -9.71 9.07 -1.70
N PRO A 13 -11.04 9.17 -1.52
CA PRO A 13 -11.86 8.10 -0.94
C PRO A 13 -11.89 6.91 -1.90
N HIS A 14 -11.75 5.69 -1.38
CA HIS A 14 -11.73 4.45 -2.13
C HIS A 14 -13.08 3.74 -2.01
N ASP A 15 -14.04 4.19 -2.82
CA ASP A 15 -15.35 3.57 -2.93
C ASP A 15 -15.22 2.15 -3.50
N THR A 16 -15.83 1.20 -2.80
CA THR A 16 -15.65 -0.24 -3.04
C THR A 16 -16.88 -0.84 -3.67
N ASP A 17 -16.91 -0.93 -5.00
CA ASP A 17 -17.91 -1.72 -5.73
C ASP A 17 -17.23 -2.66 -6.75
N GLY A 18 -17.61 -3.93 -6.71
CA GLY A 18 -17.47 -4.95 -7.76
C GLY A 18 -16.08 -5.38 -8.26
N ALA A 19 -15.57 -6.52 -7.76
CA ALA A 19 -14.63 -7.43 -8.44
C ALA A 19 -13.44 -6.81 -9.21
N ALA A 20 -12.75 -5.84 -8.61
CA ALA A 20 -11.59 -5.18 -9.20
C ALA A 20 -10.42 -5.20 -8.22
N VAL A 21 -9.29 -5.72 -8.69
CA VAL A 21 -7.99 -5.73 -8.01
C VAL A 21 -7.75 -4.38 -7.30
N ARG A 22 -7.74 -4.42 -5.96
CA ARG A 22 -7.53 -3.26 -5.09
C ARG A 22 -6.05 -3.00 -4.93
N ARG A 23 -5.69 -1.73 -4.80
CA ARG A 23 -4.38 -1.31 -4.34
C ARG A 23 -4.52 -0.54 -3.04
N ILE A 24 -3.72 -0.91 -2.05
CA ILE A 24 -3.60 -0.20 -0.78
C ILE A 24 -2.14 0.15 -0.52
N ASP A 25 -1.91 1.33 0.02
CA ASP A 25 -0.64 1.76 0.57
C ASP A 25 -0.70 1.69 2.10
N LEU A 26 0.22 0.94 2.69
CA LEU A 26 0.37 0.86 4.14
C LEU A 26 1.70 1.50 4.54
N PRO A 27 1.71 2.38 5.56
CA PRO A 27 2.95 2.75 6.20
C PRO A 27 3.55 1.52 6.89
N VAL A 28 4.86 1.29 6.71
CA VAL A 28 5.54 0.15 7.33
C VAL A 28 6.73 0.66 8.14
N GLU A 29 6.65 0.39 9.44
CA GLU A 29 7.68 0.74 10.41
C GLU A 29 8.65 -0.41 10.62
N GLY A 30 9.87 -0.13 11.10
CA GLY A 30 10.85 -1.16 11.46
C GLY A 30 11.62 -1.83 10.31
N MET A 31 11.41 -1.44 9.05
CA MET A 31 12.23 -1.92 7.92
C MET A 31 13.55 -1.16 7.81
N THR A 32 14.57 -1.63 8.51
CA THR A 32 15.92 -1.04 8.48
C THR A 32 16.85 -1.61 7.42
N CYS A 33 16.44 -2.69 6.74
CA CYS A 33 17.32 -3.39 5.78
C CYS A 33 16.53 -3.97 4.60
N ALA A 34 17.19 -4.04 3.43
CA ALA A 34 16.67 -4.66 2.22
C ALA A 34 16.25 -6.13 2.41
N ALA A 35 16.85 -6.84 3.39
CA ALA A 35 16.43 -8.18 3.76
C ALA A 35 15.03 -8.21 4.41
N CYS A 36 14.66 -7.19 5.19
CA CYS A 36 13.34 -7.08 5.80
C CYS A 36 12.26 -6.78 4.75
N VAL A 37 12.57 -5.91 3.78
CA VAL A 37 11.71 -5.62 2.61
C VAL A 37 11.37 -6.91 1.88
N ARG A 38 12.38 -7.69 1.51
CA ARG A 38 12.21 -8.95 0.77
C ARG A 38 11.38 -9.97 1.55
N ARG A 39 11.52 -10.01 2.88
CA ARG A 39 10.70 -10.88 3.74
C ARG A 39 9.23 -10.47 3.72
N ILE A 40 8.95 -9.17 3.84
CA ILE A 40 7.59 -8.62 3.85
C ILE A 40 6.91 -8.81 2.49
N GLU A 41 7.60 -8.48 1.39
CA GLU A 41 7.07 -8.71 0.05
C GLU A 41 6.71 -10.18 -0.18
N ARG A 42 7.58 -11.11 0.22
CA ARG A 42 7.32 -12.55 0.10
C ARG A 42 6.15 -13.01 0.97
N ALA A 43 6.05 -12.53 2.20
CA ALA A 43 4.93 -12.85 3.08
C ALA A 43 3.61 -12.37 2.49
N LEU A 44 3.57 -11.16 1.93
CA LEU A 44 2.38 -10.60 1.29
C LEU A 44 2.01 -11.35 0.01
N LEU A 45 2.99 -11.70 -0.83
CA LEU A 45 2.75 -12.51 -2.03
C LEU A 45 2.28 -13.94 -1.72
N ALA A 46 2.60 -14.46 -0.54
CA ALA A 46 2.12 -15.76 -0.08
C ALA A 46 0.67 -15.72 0.45
N THR A 47 0.14 -14.53 0.72
CA THR A 47 -1.25 -14.35 1.15
C THR A 47 -2.19 -14.57 -0.03
N GLY A 48 -3.21 -15.43 0.15
CA GLY A 48 -4.23 -15.71 -0.86
C GLY A 48 -4.93 -14.42 -1.32
N GLY A 49 -5.09 -14.28 -2.65
CA GLY A 49 -5.70 -13.10 -3.27
C GLY A 49 -4.74 -11.94 -3.54
N VAL A 50 -3.48 -11.98 -3.10
CA VAL A 50 -2.50 -10.93 -3.43
C VAL A 50 -1.93 -11.17 -4.83
N SER A 51 -2.18 -10.22 -5.73
CA SER A 51 -1.64 -10.23 -7.11
C SER A 51 -0.24 -9.63 -7.19
N GLY A 52 0.11 -8.76 -6.25
CA GLY A 52 1.43 -8.14 -6.20
C GLY A 52 1.68 -7.36 -4.92
N ALA A 53 2.92 -7.33 -4.47
CA ALA A 53 3.37 -6.51 -3.36
C ALA A 53 4.67 -5.81 -3.73
N LYS A 54 4.77 -4.52 -3.38
CA LYS A 54 5.99 -3.73 -3.52
C LYS A 54 6.21 -2.92 -2.26
N VAL A 55 7.46 -2.85 -1.82
CA VAL A 55 7.80 -2.11 -0.62
C VAL A 55 8.89 -1.09 -0.93
N ASN A 56 8.63 0.17 -0.55
CA ASN A 56 9.54 1.29 -0.77
C ASN A 56 10.16 1.76 0.54
N LEU A 57 11.48 1.62 0.66
CA LEU A 57 12.25 2.04 1.84
C LEU A 57 12.38 3.57 1.96
N VAL A 58 12.40 4.28 0.83
CA VAL A 58 12.58 5.74 0.81
C VAL A 58 11.32 6.41 1.36
N THR A 59 10.15 5.96 0.93
CA THR A 59 8.86 6.50 1.38
C THR A 59 8.29 5.79 2.60
N ARG A 60 8.89 4.67 3.03
CA ARG A 60 8.42 3.78 4.11
C ARG A 60 6.99 3.28 3.89
N THR A 61 6.68 2.94 2.64
CA THR A 61 5.33 2.55 2.22
C THR A 61 5.36 1.19 1.55
N ALA A 62 4.46 0.29 1.96
CA ALA A 62 4.19 -0.95 1.26
C ALA A 62 2.92 -0.78 0.41
N THR A 63 3.06 -0.94 -0.89
CA THR A 63 1.95 -0.97 -1.84
C THR A 63 1.58 -2.43 -2.11
N VAL A 64 0.36 -2.81 -1.75
CA VAL A 64 -0.17 -4.15 -1.95
C VAL A 64 -1.32 -4.10 -2.93
N THR A 65 -1.28 -4.98 -3.91
CA THR A 65 -2.29 -5.13 -4.95
C THR A 65 -2.94 -6.49 -4.76
N PHE A 66 -4.21 -6.53 -4.36
CA PHE A 66 -4.91 -7.75 -3.99
C PHE A 66 -6.35 -7.73 -4.48
N ASP A 67 -6.91 -8.90 -4.73
CA ASP A 67 -8.32 -9.05 -5.01
C ASP A 67 -9.09 -9.30 -3.71
N PRO A 68 -9.92 -8.35 -3.25
CA PRO A 68 -10.70 -8.51 -2.03
C PRO A 68 -11.75 -9.63 -2.15
N ALA A 69 -12.11 -10.05 -3.38
CA ALA A 69 -13.03 -11.18 -3.57
C ALA A 69 -12.34 -12.54 -3.36
N ALA A 70 -11.01 -12.60 -3.39
CA ALA A 70 -10.23 -13.82 -3.24
C ALA A 70 -9.52 -13.94 -1.87
N ALA A 71 -9.53 -12.88 -1.06
CA ALA A 71 -8.97 -12.88 0.29
C ALA A 71 -10.04 -13.32 1.31
N SER A 72 -10.07 -14.62 1.60
CA SER A 72 -10.94 -15.26 2.61
C SER A 72 -10.22 -15.46 3.94
#